data_AF-A0A1A8S1M0-F1
#
_entry.id   AF-A0A1A8S1M0-F1
#
_cell.length_a   1.000
_cell.length_b   1.000
_cell.length_c   1.000
_cell.angle_alpha   90.00
_cell.angle_beta   90.00
_cell.angle_gamma   90.00
#
_symmetry.space_group_name_H-M   'P 1'
#
loop_
_entity.id
_entity.type
_entity.pdbx_description
1 polymer ?
#
loop_
_entity_poly.entity_id
_entity_poly.type
_entity_poly.pdbx_seq_one_letter_code
_entity_poly.pdbx_strand_id
1 'polypeptide(L)'
;MRTPADARLLSGENQTLRMGAPGNCTVHPNGSDPFARNEEVAQIEIMVLSITFVVAVIGNVSVLLAMYNTKKKMSRMHLFIKHLSLADLVVAFFQVLPQLCWEITFRFYGPDFLCRIVKHLQVLGMFASTYMMVMMTLDRYIAICHPLKTLQQPTKRSYIMIISTWMCSLVLSTPHYFIFSLSEIKNGSDVYDCWANFIEPWGGRAYISWITVSIFLVPV
;
A
#
# COMPACT_ATOMS: atom_id res chain seq x y z
N MET A 1 21.42 -4.16 26.32
CA MET A 1 22.33 -5.20 26.83
C MET A 1 21.57 -6.03 27.86
N ARG A 2 21.05 -7.20 27.47
CA ARG A 2 20.44 -8.17 28.39
C ARG A 2 20.42 -9.55 27.72
N THR A 3 21.35 -10.41 28.12
CA THR A 3 21.19 -11.88 28.10
C THR A 3 20.30 -12.29 29.30
N PRO A 4 19.66 -13.47 29.29
CA PRO A 4 20.32 -14.66 29.86
C PRO A 4 19.95 -16.00 29.18
N ALA A 5 20.78 -16.99 29.49
CA ALA A 5 20.57 -18.41 29.31
C ALA A 5 19.49 -18.98 30.26
N ASP A 6 19.24 -20.28 30.11
CA ASP A 6 18.51 -21.23 30.97
C ASP A 6 17.01 -21.46 30.71
N ALA A 7 16.72 -22.56 30.01
CA ALA A 7 15.92 -23.66 30.55
C ALA A 7 15.95 -24.87 29.58
N ARG A 8 17.08 -25.59 29.54
CA ARG A 8 17.03 -27.04 29.30
C ARG A 8 16.64 -27.68 30.63
N LEU A 9 15.57 -28.49 30.65
CA LEU A 9 15.45 -29.77 31.36
C LEU A 9 13.99 -30.27 31.37
N LEU A 10 13.85 -31.59 31.52
CA LEU A 10 12.66 -32.47 31.46
C LEU A 10 12.33 -32.93 30.03
N SER A 11 12.42 -34.19 29.63
CA SER A 11 12.70 -35.49 30.29
C SER A 11 12.83 -36.48 29.11
N GLY A 12 13.97 -37.12 28.84
CA GLY A 12 14.32 -38.43 29.40
C GLY A 12 13.58 -39.58 28.69
N GLU A 13 14.22 -40.26 27.73
CA GLU A 13 14.42 -41.74 27.73
C GLU A 13 15.15 -42.30 26.48
N ASN A 14 16.18 -43.10 26.78
CA ASN A 14 16.89 -44.16 26.05
C ASN A 14 16.45 -44.58 24.63
N GLN A 15 17.42 -44.65 23.70
CA GLN A 15 17.61 -45.88 22.92
C GLN A 15 19.02 -46.02 22.28
N THR A 16 19.74 -46.99 22.84
CA THR A 16 20.77 -47.89 22.30
C THR A 16 21.05 -47.90 20.79
N LEU A 17 22.35 -47.85 20.48
CA LEU A 17 23.04 -48.31 19.25
C LEU A 17 22.44 -49.58 18.61
N ARG A 18 22.00 -49.48 17.36
CA ARG A 18 22.07 -50.58 16.37
C ARG A 18 22.33 -50.04 14.97
N MET A 19 23.40 -50.55 14.36
CA MET A 19 23.80 -50.33 12.97
C MET A 19 23.05 -51.33 12.08
N GLY A 20 22.35 -50.87 11.04
CA GLY A 20 21.68 -51.76 10.08
C GLY A 20 20.95 -51.06 8.92
N ALA A 21 21.56 -51.15 7.72
CA ALA A 21 20.99 -51.15 6.35
C ALA A 21 20.11 -49.97 5.83
N PRO A 22 20.14 -49.68 4.50
CA PRO A 22 19.48 -48.51 3.93
C PRO A 22 17.99 -48.77 3.68
N GLY A 23 17.14 -48.21 4.54
CA GLY A 23 15.69 -48.20 4.35
C GLY A 23 15.25 -46.98 3.54
N ASN A 24 14.51 -47.23 2.46
CA ASN A 24 13.82 -46.25 1.62
C ASN A 24 13.08 -45.21 2.49
N CYS A 25 13.53 -43.96 2.50
CA CYS A 25 12.78 -42.87 3.12
C CYS A 25 11.61 -42.49 2.21
N THR A 26 10.44 -43.07 2.46
CA THR A 26 9.18 -42.49 2.00
C THR A 26 8.99 -41.17 2.74
N VAL A 27 9.23 -40.06 2.01
CA VAL A 27 8.97 -38.70 2.48
C VAL A 27 7.48 -38.55 2.73
N HIS A 28 7.07 -38.58 4.00
CA HIS A 28 5.78 -38.06 4.42
C HIS A 28 5.86 -36.52 4.40
N PRO A 29 5.05 -35.81 3.59
CA PRO A 29 4.96 -34.36 3.68
C PRO A 29 4.01 -34.05 4.85
N ASN A 30 4.51 -34.11 6.08
CA ASN A 30 3.74 -33.70 7.25
C ASN A 30 4.43 -32.52 7.91
N GLY A 31 4.20 -31.36 7.30
CA GLY A 31 4.65 -30.06 7.75
C GLY A 31 4.08 -29.03 6.78
N SER A 32 2.84 -28.60 7.00
CA SER A 32 2.34 -27.37 6.41
C SER A 32 3.18 -26.23 6.95
N ASP A 33 4.17 -25.77 6.18
CA ASP A 33 4.98 -24.61 6.52
C ASP A 33 4.03 -23.42 6.74
N PRO A 34 3.95 -22.83 7.95
CA PRO A 34 3.09 -21.67 8.22
C PRO A 34 3.52 -20.41 7.47
N PHE A 35 4.63 -20.47 6.74
CA PHE A 35 5.14 -19.43 5.83
C PHE A 35 4.98 -19.79 4.34
N ALA A 36 4.41 -20.95 4.00
CA ALA A 36 4.10 -21.30 2.62
C ALA A 36 2.95 -20.41 2.14
N ARG A 37 3.29 -19.38 1.35
CA ARG A 37 2.32 -18.50 0.72
C ARG A 37 1.45 -19.31 -0.23
N ASN A 38 0.13 -19.09 -0.18
CA ASN A 38 -0.79 -19.70 -1.14
C ASN A 38 -0.46 -19.20 -2.54
N GLU A 39 0.22 -20.02 -3.32
CA GLU A 39 0.64 -19.70 -4.70
C GLU A 39 -0.55 -19.26 -5.55
N GLU A 40 -1.72 -19.87 -5.36
CA GLU A 40 -2.96 -19.51 -6.05
C GLU A 40 -3.40 -18.06 -5.75
N VAL A 41 -3.26 -17.60 -4.50
CA VAL A 41 -3.64 -16.24 -4.10
C VAL A 41 -2.68 -15.22 -4.72
N ALA A 42 -1.37 -15.50 -4.63
CA ALA A 42 -0.35 -14.63 -5.20
C ALA A 42 -0.50 -14.50 -6.72
N GLN A 43 -0.78 -15.59 -7.43
CA GLN A 43 -1.01 -15.56 -8.88
C GLN A 43 -2.23 -14.72 -9.26
N ILE A 44 -3.33 -14.84 -8.51
CA ILE A 44 -4.53 -14.03 -8.73
C ILE A 44 -4.24 -12.55 -8.48
N GLU A 45 -3.55 -12.21 -7.39
CA GLU A 45 -3.16 -10.82 -7.09
C GLU A 45 -2.29 -10.21 -8.18
N ILE A 46 -1.26 -10.91 -8.63
CA ILE A 46 -0.37 -10.46 -9.72
C ILE A 46 -1.18 -10.22 -11.00
N MET A 47 -2.06 -11.16 -11.37
CA MET A 47 -2.90 -11.04 -12.56
C MET A 47 -3.80 -9.81 -12.48
N VAL A 48 -4.52 -9.64 -11.36
CA VAL A 48 -5.44 -8.51 -11.16
C VAL A 48 -4.71 -7.18 -11.16
N LEU A 49 -3.58 -7.07 -10.45
CA LEU A 49 -2.77 -5.85 -10.40
C LEU A 49 -2.21 -5.49 -11.77
N SER A 50 -1.73 -6.48 -12.53
CA SER A 50 -1.22 -6.29 -13.88
C SER A 50 -2.29 -5.77 -14.84
N ILE A 51 -3.48 -6.39 -14.85
CA ILE A 51 -4.60 -5.95 -15.70
C ILE A 51 -5.04 -4.55 -15.31
N THR A 52 -5.19 -4.29 -14.01
CA THR A 52 -5.60 -2.97 -13.48
C THR A 52 -4.61 -1.89 -13.91
N PHE A 53 -3.31 -2.15 -13.79
CA PHE A 53 -2.26 -1.21 -14.20
C PHE A 53 -2.35 -0.88 -15.70
N VAL A 54 -2.45 -1.90 -16.56
CA VAL A 54 -2.52 -1.73 -18.01
C VAL A 54 -3.77 -0.94 -18.41
N VAL A 55 -4.94 -1.31 -17.88
CA VAL A 55 -6.20 -0.62 -18.17
C VAL A 55 -6.18 0.83 -17.68
N ALA A 56 -5.69 1.08 -16.47
CA ALA A 56 -5.60 2.42 -15.90
C ALA A 56 -4.67 3.33 -16.71
N VAL A 57 -3.49 2.83 -17.09
CA VAL A 57 -2.53 3.61 -17.88
C VAL A 57 -3.07 3.89 -19.28
N ILE A 58 -3.52 2.87 -20.01
CA ILE A 58 -4.02 3.03 -21.38
C ILE A 58 -5.24 3.95 -21.38
N GLY A 59 -6.21 3.73 -20.49
CA GLY A 59 -7.42 4.53 -20.40
C GLY A 59 -7.13 6.01 -20.11
N ASN A 60 -6.36 6.30 -19.08
CA ASN A 60 -6.08 7.68 -18.67
C ASN A 60 -5.17 8.43 -19.64
N VAL A 61 -4.16 7.77 -20.22
CA VAL A 61 -3.34 8.36 -21.29
C VAL A 61 -4.19 8.66 -22.52
N SER A 62 -5.11 7.77 -22.90
CA SER A 62 -6.01 7.98 -24.03
C SER A 62 -6.92 9.19 -23.82
N VAL A 63 -7.47 9.35 -22.62
CA VAL A 63 -8.29 10.52 -22.24
C VAL A 63 -7.46 11.81 -22.30
N LEU A 64 -6.25 11.81 -21.75
CA LEU A 64 -5.34 12.96 -21.81
C LEU A 64 -4.99 13.33 -23.26
N LEU A 65 -4.69 12.34 -24.09
CA LEU A 65 -4.35 12.54 -25.50
C LEU A 65 -5.56 13.08 -26.29
N ALA A 66 -6.75 12.51 -26.10
CA ALA A 66 -7.98 13.00 -26.71
C ALA A 66 -8.26 14.46 -26.31
N MET A 67 -8.00 14.81 -25.05
CA MET A 67 -8.17 16.17 -24.53
C MET A 67 -7.11 17.14 -25.01
N TYR A 68 -5.89 16.69 -25.25
CA TYR A 68 -4.83 17.50 -25.85
C TYR A 68 -5.12 17.79 -27.33
N ASN A 69 -5.63 16.80 -28.07
CA ASN A 69 -5.96 16.92 -29.49
C ASN A 69 -7.26 17.70 -29.76
N THR A 70 -8.10 17.89 -28.75
CA THR A 70 -9.36 18.63 -28.87
C THR A 70 -9.12 20.14 -28.82
N LYS A 71 -9.26 20.84 -29.95
CA LYS A 71 -9.15 22.31 -30.06
C LYS A 71 -10.34 23.10 -29.48
N LYS A 72 -11.26 22.46 -28.74
CA LYS A 72 -12.42 23.14 -28.13
C LYS A 72 -11.98 24.04 -26.96
N LYS A 73 -12.70 25.14 -26.75
CA LYS A 73 -12.52 26.05 -25.60
C LYS A 73 -12.45 25.24 -24.29
N MET A 74 -11.40 25.48 -23.50
CA MET A 74 -11.23 24.84 -22.19
C MET A 74 -12.40 25.19 -21.26
N SER A 75 -13.32 24.23 -21.08
CA SER A 75 -14.39 24.30 -20.09
C SER A 75 -13.88 23.85 -18.72
N ARG A 76 -14.57 24.26 -17.66
CA ARG A 76 -14.33 23.77 -16.28
C ARG A 76 -14.30 22.24 -16.20
N MET A 77 -15.12 21.59 -17.01
CA MET A 77 -15.18 20.13 -17.08
C MET A 77 -13.88 19.52 -17.62
N HIS A 78 -13.26 20.14 -18.62
CA HIS A 78 -12.02 19.63 -19.22
C HIS A 78 -10.84 19.71 -18.24
N LEU A 79 -10.80 20.73 -17.37
CA LEU A 79 -9.80 20.83 -16.31
C LEU A 79 -9.96 19.73 -15.27
N PHE A 80 -11.20 19.45 -14.85
CA PHE A 80 -11.48 18.39 -13.88
C PHE A 80 -11.10 17.00 -14.44
N ILE A 81 -11.45 16.71 -15.70
CA ILE A 81 -11.08 15.46 -16.38
C ILE A 81 -9.56 15.32 -16.48
N LYS A 82 -8.82 16.39 -16.82
CA LYS A 82 -7.34 16.35 -16.88
C LYS A 82 -6.72 16.03 -15.53
N HIS A 83 -7.19 16.66 -14.45
CA HIS A 83 -6.68 16.43 -13.10
C HIS A 83 -7.04 15.02 -12.60
N LEU A 84 -8.23 14.52 -12.92
CA LEU A 84 -8.63 13.15 -12.62
C LEU A 84 -7.71 12.13 -13.31
N SER A 85 -7.52 12.25 -14.62
CA SER A 85 -6.64 11.33 -15.36
C SER A 85 -5.18 11.40 -14.91
N LEU A 86 -4.69 12.58 -14.51
CA LEU A 86 -3.36 12.71 -13.92
C LEU A 86 -3.27 12.00 -12.56
N ALA A 87 -4.29 12.16 -11.70
CA ALA A 87 -4.34 11.50 -10.41
C ALA A 87 -4.38 9.96 -10.55
N ASP A 88 -5.17 9.44 -11.48
CA ASP A 88 -5.25 8.00 -11.73
C ASP A 88 -3.93 7.43 -12.25
N LEU A 89 -3.19 8.17 -13.10
CA LEU A 89 -1.85 7.78 -13.51
C LEU A 89 -0.87 7.77 -12.34
N VAL A 90 -0.93 8.78 -11.47
CA VAL A 90 -0.10 8.81 -10.26
C VAL A 90 -0.39 7.59 -9.38
N VAL A 91 -1.66 7.23 -9.17
CA VAL A 91 -2.02 6.01 -8.41
C VAL A 91 -1.51 4.75 -9.11
N ALA A 92 -1.66 4.63 -10.43
CA ALA A 92 -1.18 3.48 -11.18
C ALA A 92 0.34 3.29 -11.05
N PHE A 93 1.13 4.36 -11.20
CA PHE A 93 2.59 4.28 -11.16
C PHE A 93 3.19 4.22 -9.76
N PHE A 94 2.61 4.91 -8.78
CA PHE A 94 3.21 5.01 -7.44
C PHE A 94 2.61 4.05 -6.42
N GLN A 95 1.44 3.46 -6.70
CA GLN A 95 0.80 2.50 -5.81
C GLN A 95 0.73 1.10 -6.43
N VAL A 96 0.16 0.97 -7.64
CA VAL A 96 -0.07 -0.34 -8.26
C VAL A 96 1.24 -0.97 -8.74
N LEU A 97 2.11 -0.21 -9.42
CA LEU A 97 3.37 -0.74 -9.94
C LEU A 97 4.31 -1.26 -8.83
N PRO A 98 4.59 -0.53 -7.73
CA PRO A 98 5.46 -1.06 -6.67
C PRO A 98 4.84 -2.26 -5.96
N GLN A 99 3.51 -2.33 -5.86
CA GLN A 99 2.81 -3.49 -5.31
C GLN A 99 2.95 -4.70 -6.23
N LEU A 100 2.80 -4.51 -7.54
CA LEU A 100 3.04 -5.56 -8.53
C LEU A 100 4.49 -6.05 -8.50
N CYS A 101 5.47 -5.15 -8.43
CA CYS A 101 6.88 -5.51 -8.31
C CYS A 101 7.13 -6.37 -7.07
N TRP A 102 6.55 -6.00 -5.93
CA TRP A 102 6.66 -6.74 -4.68
C TRP A 102 6.13 -8.17 -4.81
N GLU A 103 4.95 -8.31 -5.42
CA GLU A 103 4.32 -9.61 -5.62
C GLU A 103 5.12 -10.51 -6.57
N ILE A 104 5.78 -9.93 -7.58
CA ILE A 104 6.60 -10.68 -8.55
C ILE A 104 7.97 -11.04 -7.97
N THR A 105 8.65 -10.12 -7.27
CA THR A 105 10.03 -10.35 -6.83
C THR A 105 10.13 -11.17 -5.54
N PHE A 106 9.01 -11.36 -4.83
CA PHE A 106 8.88 -12.07 -3.54
C PHE A 106 9.80 -11.59 -2.40
N ARG A 107 10.71 -10.64 -2.70
CA ARG A 107 11.66 -9.98 -1.81
C ARG A 107 11.88 -8.55 -2.30
N PHE A 108 12.14 -7.65 -1.36
CA PHE A 108 12.51 -6.28 -1.66
C PHE A 108 13.98 -6.17 -2.05
N TYR A 109 14.26 -6.04 -3.35
CA TYR A 109 15.60 -5.73 -3.85
C TYR A 109 15.76 -4.20 -3.95
N GLY A 110 16.02 -3.54 -2.82
CA GLY A 110 16.23 -2.10 -2.81
C GLY A 110 16.87 -1.57 -1.52
N PRO A 111 17.42 -0.35 -1.57
CA PRO A 111 17.94 0.31 -0.36
C PRO A 111 16.80 0.66 0.61
N ASP A 112 17.10 0.75 1.91
CA ASP A 112 16.14 1.09 2.96
C ASP A 112 15.28 2.32 2.64
N PHE A 113 15.90 3.35 2.04
CA PHE A 113 15.20 4.56 1.61
C PHE A 113 14.10 4.31 0.57
N LEU A 114 14.35 3.42 -0.40
CA LEU A 114 13.37 3.07 -1.43
C LEU A 114 12.18 2.32 -0.80
N CYS A 115 12.45 1.46 0.19
CA CYS A 115 11.46 0.72 0.97
C CYS A 115 10.46 1.68 1.63
N ARG A 116 11.02 2.66 2.35
CA ARG A 116 10.26 3.69 3.07
C ARG A 116 9.44 4.55 2.13
N ILE A 117 10.05 5.00 1.03
CA ILE A 117 9.34 5.81 0.02
C ILE A 117 8.20 5.03 -0.60
N VAL A 118 8.42 3.79 -1.03
CA VAL A 118 7.39 2.98 -1.68
C VAL A 118 6.21 2.76 -0.73
N LYS A 119 6.48 2.35 0.52
CA LYS A 119 5.42 2.15 1.53
C LYS A 119 4.71 3.47 1.86
N HIS A 120 5.45 4.57 1.97
CA HIS A 120 4.87 5.89 2.22
C HIS A 120 3.97 6.34 1.07
N LEU A 121 4.39 6.15 -0.19
CA LEU A 121 3.60 6.52 -1.37
C LEU A 121 2.34 5.67 -1.53
N GLN A 122 2.40 4.37 -1.26
CA GLN A 122 1.22 3.48 -1.27
C GLN A 122 0.16 3.96 -0.27
N VAL A 123 0.57 4.31 0.93
CA VAL A 123 -0.31 4.80 1.99
C VAL A 123 -0.83 6.20 1.67
N LEU A 124 0.04 7.08 1.18
CA LEU A 124 -0.35 8.41 0.71
C LEU A 124 -1.43 8.32 -0.36
N GLY A 125 -1.30 7.39 -1.31
CA GLY A 125 -2.29 7.15 -2.35
C GLY A 125 -3.63 6.68 -1.79
N MET A 126 -3.62 5.78 -0.81
CA MET A 126 -4.83 5.34 -0.10
C MET A 126 -5.56 6.53 0.58
N PHE A 127 -4.85 7.34 1.38
CA PHE A 127 -5.43 8.52 2.01
C PHE A 127 -5.90 9.55 0.98
N ALA A 128 -5.09 9.82 -0.05
CA ALA A 128 -5.42 10.78 -1.09
C ALA A 128 -6.70 10.38 -1.83
N SER A 129 -6.87 9.10 -2.19
CA SER A 129 -8.08 8.61 -2.85
C SER A 129 -9.33 8.84 -1.99
N THR A 130 -9.29 8.44 -0.72
CA THR A 130 -10.41 8.59 0.22
C THR A 130 -10.78 10.06 0.44
N TYR A 131 -9.81 10.92 0.74
CA TYR A 131 -10.09 12.34 0.95
C TYR A 131 -10.46 13.07 -0.34
N MET A 132 -9.94 12.66 -1.50
CA MET A 132 -10.37 13.20 -2.79
C MET A 132 -11.85 12.88 -3.04
N MET A 133 -12.30 11.66 -2.71
CA MET A 133 -13.72 11.28 -2.79
C MET A 133 -14.59 12.16 -1.89
N VAL A 134 -14.18 12.38 -0.63
CA VAL A 134 -14.88 13.29 0.31
C VAL A 134 -14.97 14.71 -0.26
N MET A 135 -13.85 15.23 -0.76
CA MET A 135 -13.81 16.57 -1.35
C MET A 135 -14.68 16.66 -2.61
N MET A 136 -14.69 15.64 -3.47
CA MET A 136 -15.61 15.61 -4.62
C MET A 136 -17.08 15.66 -4.17
N THR A 137 -17.46 14.89 -3.15
CA THR A 137 -18.82 14.90 -2.59
C THR A 137 -19.18 16.27 -2.00
N LEU A 138 -18.27 16.88 -1.24
CA LEU A 138 -18.46 18.24 -0.70
C LEU A 138 -18.54 19.30 -1.81
N ASP A 139 -17.77 19.14 -2.88
CA ASP A 139 -17.85 20.03 -4.04
C ASP A 139 -19.25 19.99 -4.67
N ARG A 140 -19.76 18.78 -4.92
CA ARG A 140 -21.10 18.57 -5.46
C ARG A 140 -22.18 19.11 -4.53
N TYR A 141 -22.09 18.86 -3.23
CA TYR A 141 -23.03 19.39 -2.25
C TYR A 141 -23.11 20.92 -2.30
N ILE A 142 -21.96 21.60 -2.25
CA ILE A 142 -21.90 23.08 -2.29
C ILE A 142 -22.35 23.61 -3.65
N ALA A 143 -22.07 22.93 -4.75
CA ALA A 143 -22.55 23.33 -6.08
C ALA A 143 -24.09 23.30 -6.18
N ILE A 144 -24.72 22.33 -5.52
CA ILE A 144 -26.18 22.16 -5.50
C ILE A 144 -26.84 23.16 -4.53
N CYS A 145 -26.33 23.25 -3.29
CA CYS A 145 -26.93 24.06 -2.24
C CYS A 145 -26.55 25.55 -2.32
N HIS A 146 -25.40 25.89 -2.91
CA HIS A 146 -24.87 27.25 -2.99
C HIS A 146 -24.39 27.62 -4.41
N PRO A 147 -25.31 27.66 -5.40
CA PRO A 147 -24.96 27.88 -6.81
C PRO A 147 -24.28 29.24 -7.06
N LEU A 148 -24.65 30.29 -6.33
CA LEU A 148 -24.08 31.64 -6.48
C LEU A 148 -22.61 31.74 -6.04
N LYS A 149 -22.21 30.99 -4.99
CA LYS A 149 -20.81 30.93 -4.53
C LYS A 149 -19.93 30.11 -5.50
N THR A 150 -20.50 29.08 -6.12
CA THR A 150 -19.81 28.22 -7.10
C THR A 150 -19.57 28.90 -8.44
N LEU A 151 -20.41 29.88 -8.82
CA LEU A 151 -20.27 30.66 -10.04
C LEU A 151 -19.12 31.66 -10.01
N GLN A 152 -18.74 32.16 -8.82
CA GLN A 152 -17.80 33.28 -8.70
C GLN A 152 -16.33 32.89 -8.90
N GLN A 153 -15.86 31.75 -8.35
CA GLN A 153 -14.48 31.25 -8.52
C GLN A 153 -14.35 29.71 -8.50
N PRO A 154 -14.92 29.00 -9.49
CA PRO A 154 -14.95 27.53 -9.52
C PRO A 154 -13.55 26.91 -9.63
N THR A 155 -12.65 27.49 -10.43
CA THR A 155 -11.31 26.93 -10.66
C THR A 155 -10.42 27.04 -9.42
N LYS A 156 -10.42 28.20 -8.76
CA LYS A 156 -9.61 28.43 -7.55
C LYS A 156 -10.04 27.50 -6.41
N ARG A 157 -11.35 27.33 -6.22
CA ARG A 157 -11.90 26.42 -5.22
C ARG A 157 -11.47 24.98 -5.45
N SER A 158 -11.54 24.50 -6.69
CA SER A 158 -11.10 23.14 -7.03
C SER A 158 -9.61 22.92 -6.75
N TYR A 159 -8.76 23.90 -7.08
CA TYR A 159 -7.32 23.83 -6.74
C TYR A 159 -7.09 23.82 -5.23
N ILE A 160 -7.81 24.64 -4.47
CA ILE A 160 -7.70 24.65 -3.00
C ILE A 160 -8.08 23.29 -2.42
N MET A 161 -9.16 22.68 -2.90
CA MET A 161 -9.63 21.36 -2.43
C MET A 161 -8.65 20.23 -2.79
N ILE A 162 -8.03 20.30 -3.98
CA ILE A 162 -6.97 19.36 -4.38
C ILE A 162 -5.76 19.55 -3.44
N ILE A 163 -5.24 20.78 -3.33
CA ILE A 163 -4.07 21.08 -2.49
C ILE A 163 -4.33 20.67 -1.04
N SER A 164 -5.49 20.98 -0.47
CA SER A 164 -5.82 20.59 0.90
C SER A 164 -5.84 19.07 1.06
N THR A 165 -6.34 18.34 0.07
CA THR A 165 -6.35 16.87 0.10
C THR A 165 -4.94 16.30 0.11
N TRP A 166 -4.07 16.80 -0.76
CA TRP A 166 -2.67 16.38 -0.81
C TRP A 166 -1.94 16.69 0.50
N MET A 167 -2.14 17.90 1.05
CA MET A 167 -1.52 18.29 2.31
C MET A 167 -2.03 17.44 3.48
N CYS A 168 -3.33 17.23 3.61
CA CYS A 168 -3.89 16.35 4.65
C CYS A 168 -3.37 14.92 4.52
N SER A 169 -3.31 14.39 3.30
CA SER A 169 -2.83 13.03 3.06
C SER A 169 -1.35 12.87 3.41
N LEU A 170 -0.51 13.87 3.11
CA LEU A 170 0.91 13.90 3.49
C LEU A 170 1.10 13.94 5.01
N VAL A 171 0.32 14.76 5.70
CA VAL A 171 0.38 14.87 7.16
C VAL A 171 -0.03 13.54 7.81
N LEU A 172 -1.11 12.93 7.34
CA LEU A 172 -1.63 11.67 7.89
C LEU A 172 -0.77 10.44 7.54
N SER A 173 -0.04 10.46 6.42
CA SER A 173 0.87 9.40 6.00
C SER A 173 2.26 9.50 6.63
N THR A 174 2.64 10.65 7.20
CA THR A 174 3.92 10.89 7.88
C THR A 174 4.31 9.80 8.90
N PRO A 175 3.43 9.32 9.82
CA PRO A 175 3.78 8.24 10.75
C PRO A 175 4.25 6.95 10.06
N HIS A 176 3.80 6.65 8.83
CA HIS A 176 4.21 5.45 8.12
C HIS A 176 5.68 5.50 7.68
N TYR A 177 6.21 6.68 7.39
CA TYR A 177 7.63 6.83 7.02
C TYR A 177 8.57 6.44 8.17
N PHE A 178 8.15 6.72 9.41
CA PHE A 178 8.94 6.42 10.61
C PHE A 178 8.78 4.96 11.07
N ILE A 179 7.61 4.35 10.84
CA ILE A 179 7.29 3.00 11.32
C ILE A 179 7.89 1.92 10.40
N PHE A 180 7.88 2.12 9.09
CA PHE A 180 8.44 1.14 8.15
C PHE A 180 9.94 1.33 7.96
N SER A 181 10.70 0.24 8.04
CA SER A 181 12.12 0.22 7.65
C SER A 181 12.53 -1.16 7.17
N LEU A 182 13.56 -1.21 6.34
CA LEU A 182 14.21 -2.44 5.93
C LEU A 182 14.77 -3.12 7.18
N SER A 183 14.22 -4.28 7.51
CA SER A 183 14.55 -5.04 8.71
C SER A 183 14.72 -6.51 8.35
N GLU A 184 15.54 -7.22 9.12
CA GLU A 184 15.72 -8.65 8.93
C GLU A 184 14.44 -9.39 9.37
N ILE A 185 13.87 -10.25 8.51
CA ILE A 185 12.62 -10.97 8.79
C ILE A 185 12.77 -11.89 10.00
N LYS A 186 13.96 -12.50 10.15
CA LYS A 186 14.30 -13.39 11.26
C LYS A 186 15.76 -13.14 11.64
N ASN A 187 16.03 -12.81 12.91
CA ASN A 187 17.39 -12.53 13.37
C ASN A 187 18.35 -13.66 12.97
N GLY A 188 19.35 -13.33 12.15
CA GLY A 188 20.36 -14.26 11.66
C GLY A 188 19.97 -15.10 10.44
N SER A 189 18.90 -14.76 9.73
CA SER A 189 18.54 -15.40 8.45
C SER A 189 19.14 -14.71 7.22
N ASP A 190 19.74 -13.52 7.37
CA ASP A 190 20.27 -12.65 6.31
C ASP A 190 19.24 -12.34 5.20
N VAL A 191 17.95 -12.34 5.57
CA VAL A 191 16.83 -12.02 4.68
C VAL A 191 16.21 -10.71 5.13
N TYR A 192 16.34 -9.68 4.30
CA TYR A 192 15.82 -8.35 4.56
C TYR A 192 14.46 -8.16 3.89
N ASP A 193 13.53 -7.53 4.61
CA ASP A 193 12.23 -7.15 4.09
C ASP A 193 11.74 -5.82 4.67
N CYS A 194 10.74 -5.22 4.03
CA CYS A 194 10.14 -3.97 4.51
C CYS A 194 9.17 -4.26 5.66
N TRP A 195 9.68 -4.23 6.88
CA TRP A 195 8.89 -4.54 8.07
C TRP A 195 8.52 -3.28 8.86
N ALA A 196 7.38 -3.35 9.56
CA ALA A 196 6.93 -2.29 10.45
C ALA A 196 7.52 -2.50 11.86
N ASN A 197 8.32 -1.54 12.30
CA ASN A 197 8.88 -1.52 13.65
C ASN A 197 7.96 -0.72 14.58
N PHE A 198 7.13 -1.44 15.33
CA PHE A 198 6.23 -0.83 16.32
C PHE A 198 6.88 -0.76 17.70
N ILE A 199 6.61 0.32 18.43
CA ILE A 199 6.90 0.38 19.88
C ILE A 199 5.93 -0.56 20.61
N GLU A 200 6.45 -1.61 21.22
CA GLU A 200 5.66 -2.52 22.05
C GLU A 200 5.33 -1.88 23.40
N PRO A 201 4.14 -2.16 23.98
CA PRO A 201 3.07 -3.06 23.49
C PRO A 201 1.94 -2.36 22.69
N TRP A 202 1.90 -1.02 22.69
CA TRP A 202 0.73 -0.27 22.20
C TRP A 202 0.84 0.21 20.75
N GLY A 203 2.03 0.24 20.15
CA GLY A 203 2.29 0.89 18.86
C GLY A 203 1.43 0.37 17.71
N GLY A 204 1.34 -0.95 17.56
CA GLY A 204 0.50 -1.56 16.52
C GLY A 204 -0.99 -1.27 16.72
N ARG A 205 -1.49 -1.32 17.95
CA ARG A 205 -2.90 -1.03 18.27
C ARG A 205 -3.25 0.42 17.97
N ALA A 206 -2.41 1.35 18.43
CA ALA A 206 -2.60 2.78 18.18
C ALA A 206 -2.56 3.11 16.68
N TYR A 207 -1.64 2.49 15.94
CA TYR A 207 -1.51 2.66 14.50
C TYR A 207 -2.74 2.16 13.73
N ILE A 208 -3.22 0.94 14.05
CA ILE A 208 -4.43 0.40 13.41
C ILE A 208 -5.64 1.28 13.73
N SER A 209 -5.83 1.67 15.00
CA SER A 209 -6.93 2.56 15.38
C SER A 209 -6.85 3.91 14.65
N TRP A 210 -5.66 4.51 14.55
CA TRP A 210 -5.45 5.76 13.84
C TRP A 210 -5.83 5.66 12.36
N ILE A 211 -5.39 4.60 11.67
CA ILE A 211 -5.72 4.36 10.26
C ILE A 211 -7.23 4.16 10.11
N THR A 212 -7.84 3.31 10.93
CA THR A 212 -9.27 3.02 10.84
C THR A 212 -10.10 4.28 11.02
N VAL A 213 -9.79 5.10 12.03
CA VAL A 213 -10.49 6.37 12.27
C VAL A 213 -10.32 7.31 11.06
N SER A 214 -9.09 7.47 10.58
CA SER A 214 -8.77 8.43 9.52
C SER A 214 -9.39 8.03 8.16
N ILE A 215 -9.40 6.73 7.83
CA ILE A 215 -9.88 6.23 6.52
C ILE A 215 -11.37 5.93 6.50
N PHE A 216 -11.96 5.45 7.60
CA PHE A 216 -13.35 4.98 7.59
C PHE A 216 -14.31 5.86 8.38
N LEU A 217 -13.86 6.50 9.47
CA LEU A 217 -14.78 7.27 10.33
C LEU A 217 -14.84 8.74 9.98
N VAL A 218 -13.73 9.35 9.58
CA VAL A 218 -13.72 10.76 9.14
C VAL A 218 -14.44 10.97 7.79
N PRO A 219 -14.35 10.03 6.82
CA PRO A 219 -15.00 10.18 5.51
C PRO A 219 -16.50 9.85 5.45
N VAL A 220 -17.07 9.25 6.50
CA VAL A 220 -18.49 8.84 6.62
C VAL A 220 -19.27 9.89 7.39
#